data_AF-A0AA50E2V3-F1
#
_entry.id   AF-A0AA50E2V3-F1
#
_cell.length_a   1.000
_cell.length_b   1.000
_cell.length_c   1.000
_cell.angle_alpha   90.00
_cell.angle_beta   90.00
_cell.angle_gamma   90.00
#
_symmetry.space_group_name_H-M   'P 1'
#
loop_
_entity.id
_entity.type
_entity.pdbx_description
1 polymer ?
#
loop_
_entity_poly.entity_id
_entity_poly.type
_entity_poly.pdbx_seq_one_letter_code
_entity_poly.pdbx_strand_id
1 'polypeptide(L)'
;MVVSYLLSTSCGKNNTPVTANDAPSILIIGAGLAGLAAAQSLMKQGYTVRVLEARDRLGGRTWTSNYWDDAPLDMGASWIQGSEGNPITELAEKIATPLVMTNYNNAIAYGVRGQPFTAKEDQIIEQLEKNGKRRSPPLKTEMRINLCRPSLKMYLI
;
A
#
# COMPACT_ATOMS: atom_id res chain seq x y z
N MET A 1 -30.09 20.45 5.70
CA MET A 1 -28.80 20.40 5.00
C MET A 1 -28.18 21.79 5.11
N VAL A 2 -27.32 22.03 6.09
CA VAL A 2 -26.68 23.35 6.23
C VAL A 2 -25.18 23.14 6.35
N VAL A 3 -24.50 23.64 5.33
CA VAL A 3 -23.05 23.74 5.19
C VAL A 3 -22.55 24.73 6.23
N SER A 4 -21.70 24.28 7.16
CA SER A 4 -21.00 25.18 8.08
C SER A 4 -19.65 25.55 7.50
N TYR A 5 -19.59 26.71 6.85
CA TYR A 5 -18.35 27.48 6.71
C TYR A 5 -18.05 28.15 8.06
N LEU A 6 -16.87 27.90 8.63
CA LEU A 6 -16.36 28.69 9.75
C LEU A 6 -15.25 29.60 9.24
N LEU A 7 -15.64 30.83 8.85
CA LEU A 7 -14.75 31.97 8.89
C LEU A 7 -14.44 32.26 10.37
N SER A 8 -13.19 32.11 10.78
CA SER A 8 -12.71 32.58 12.08
C SER A 8 -12.06 33.94 11.89
N THR A 9 -12.76 35.00 12.29
CA THR A 9 -12.12 36.19 12.82
C THR A 9 -12.79 36.61 14.12
N SER A 10 -11.95 36.67 15.16
CA SER A 10 -11.96 37.63 16.27
C SER A 10 -13.00 37.50 17.39
N CYS A 11 -12.48 37.01 18.53
CA CYS A 11 -12.64 37.55 19.88
C CYS A 11 -14.06 37.95 20.34
N GLY A 12 -14.78 36.97 20.90
CA GLY A 12 -15.94 37.20 21.74
C GLY A 12 -15.99 36.14 22.83
N LYS A 13 -15.69 36.53 24.07
CA LYS A 13 -15.80 35.69 25.27
C LYS A 13 -17.23 35.17 25.39
N ASN A 14 -17.46 33.89 25.11
CA ASN A 14 -18.60 33.12 25.59
C ASN A 14 -18.14 31.68 25.80
N ASN A 15 -17.67 31.40 27.02
CA ASN A 15 -17.34 30.07 27.49
C ASN A 15 -18.64 29.27 27.68
N THR A 16 -19.21 28.73 26.61
CA THR A 16 -20.01 27.52 26.74
C THR A 16 -19.04 26.36 26.92
N PRO A 17 -19.04 25.65 28.06
CA PRO A 17 -18.18 24.51 28.23
C PRO A 17 -18.58 23.49 27.17
N VAL A 18 -17.68 23.24 26.22
CA VAL A 18 -17.76 22.02 25.43
C VAL A 18 -17.63 20.93 26.49
N THR A 19 -18.73 20.25 26.82
CA THR A 19 -18.67 18.97 27.55
C THR A 19 -18.12 17.95 26.57
N ALA A 20 -16.83 18.12 26.22
CA ALA A 20 -16.05 17.08 25.64
C ALA A 20 -16.01 16.00 26.71
N ASN A 21 -16.39 14.77 26.36
CA ASN A 21 -15.92 13.64 27.13
C ASN A 21 -14.39 13.84 27.27
N ASP A 22 -13.89 14.01 28.50
CA ASP A 22 -12.51 14.36 28.83
C ASP A 22 -11.49 13.27 28.44
N ALA A 23 -11.91 12.29 27.64
CA ALA A 23 -11.01 11.32 27.03
C ALA A 23 -10.23 12.00 25.89
N PRO A 24 -8.88 11.98 25.92
CA PRO A 24 -8.08 12.50 24.82
C PRO A 24 -8.45 11.78 23.53
N SER A 25 -8.90 12.55 22.54
CA SER A 25 -9.27 12.04 21.21
C SER A 25 -8.12 12.25 20.24
N ILE A 26 -7.72 11.19 19.54
CA ILE A 26 -6.61 11.21 18.60
C ILE A 26 -7.14 11.33 17.18
N LEU A 27 -6.65 12.32 16.45
CA LEU A 27 -6.97 12.51 15.03
C LEU A 27 -5.78 12.09 14.16
N ILE A 28 -6.03 11.19 13.22
CA ILE A 28 -5.05 10.75 12.21
C ILE A 28 -5.45 11.31 10.86
N ILE A 29 -4.49 11.93 10.17
CA ILE A 29 -4.69 12.46 8.82
C ILE A 29 -4.08 11.48 7.81
N GLY A 30 -4.94 10.91 6.98
CA GLY A 30 -4.62 9.92 5.95
C GLY A 30 -4.96 8.49 6.37
N ALA A 31 -5.83 7.82 5.60
CA ALA A 31 -6.17 6.40 5.74
C ALA A 31 -5.34 5.51 4.79
N GLY A 32 -4.05 5.82 4.67
CA GLY A 32 -3.07 4.92 4.06
C GLY A 32 -2.63 3.82 5.04
N LEU A 33 -1.79 2.88 4.56
CA LEU A 33 -1.31 1.75 5.37
C LEU A 33 -0.72 2.19 6.74
N ALA A 34 0.09 3.25 6.77
CA ALA A 34 0.67 3.78 8.00
C ALA A 34 -0.38 4.37 8.95
N GLY A 35 -1.33 5.16 8.44
CA GLY A 35 -2.38 5.77 9.25
C GLY A 35 -3.33 4.72 9.84
N LEU A 36 -3.71 3.71 9.06
CA LEU A 36 -4.52 2.59 9.52
C LEU A 36 -3.77 1.72 10.55
N ALA A 37 -2.48 1.47 10.35
CA ALA A 37 -1.66 0.74 11.33
C ALA A 37 -1.54 1.50 12.65
N ALA A 38 -1.35 2.83 12.60
CA ALA A 38 -1.32 3.69 13.78
C ALA A 38 -2.68 3.70 14.49
N ALA A 39 -3.78 3.83 13.74
CA ALA A 39 -5.14 3.79 14.27
C ALA A 39 -5.40 2.47 15.01
N GLN A 40 -5.09 1.34 14.38
CA GLN A 40 -5.25 0.02 14.98
C GLN A 40 -4.44 -0.12 16.28
N SER A 41 -3.19 0.39 16.29
CA SER A 41 -2.30 0.30 17.45
C SER A 41 -2.82 1.12 18.63
N LEU A 42 -3.32 2.33 18.37
CA LEU A 42 -3.89 3.23 19.38
C LEU A 42 -5.24 2.72 19.90
N MET A 43 -6.10 2.19 19.03
CA MET A 43 -7.37 1.59 19.44
C MET A 43 -7.17 0.39 20.36
N LYS A 44 -6.16 -0.46 20.09
CA LYS A 44 -5.78 -1.58 20.98
C LYS A 44 -5.34 -1.14 22.37
N GLN A 45 -4.87 0.10 22.52
CA GLN A 45 -4.48 0.69 23.80
C GLN A 45 -5.64 1.42 24.50
N GLY A 46 -6.85 1.38 23.93
CA GLY A 46 -8.05 1.99 24.52
C GLY A 46 -8.28 3.45 24.17
N TYR A 47 -7.49 4.03 23.25
CA TYR A 47 -7.70 5.41 22.81
C TYR A 47 -8.89 5.54 21.86
N THR A 48 -9.59 6.68 21.95
CA THR A 48 -10.59 7.06 20.94
C THR A 48 -9.88 7.70 19.75
N VAL A 49 -9.97 7.06 18.58
CA VAL A 49 -9.27 7.49 17.36
C VAL A 49 -10.27 7.85 16.26
N ARG A 50 -9.98 8.93 15.52
CA ARG A 50 -10.67 9.28 14.27
C ARG A 50 -9.64 9.40 13.15
N VAL A 51 -9.99 8.91 11.96
CA VAL A 51 -9.14 8.99 10.77
C VAL A 51 -9.84 9.85 9.72
N LEU A 52 -9.14 10.84 9.16
CA LEU A 52 -9.62 11.65 8.04
C LEU A 52 -8.84 11.28 6.79
N GLU A 53 -9.55 10.90 5.73
CA GLU A 53 -8.96 10.64 4.42
C GLU A 53 -9.51 11.66 3.41
N ALA A 54 -8.62 12.18 2.57
CA ALA A 54 -9.01 13.17 1.58
C ALA A 54 -9.70 12.53 0.37
N ARG A 55 -9.40 11.26 0.09
CA ARG A 55 -10.01 10.48 -0.99
C ARG A 55 -11.31 9.82 -0.55
N ASP A 56 -12.07 9.37 -1.54
CA ASP A 56 -13.26 8.52 -1.41
C ASP A 56 -12.94 7.04 -1.13
N ARG A 57 -11.66 6.71 -0.92
CA ARG A 57 -11.17 5.35 -0.71
C ARG A 57 -10.04 5.30 0.30
N LEU A 58 -9.91 4.16 0.96
CA LEU A 58 -8.80 3.85 1.86
C LEU A 58 -7.55 3.39 1.07
N GLY A 59 -6.47 3.10 1.80
CA GLY A 59 -5.24 2.49 1.27
C GLY A 59 -4.18 3.50 0.81
N GLY A 60 -4.58 4.73 0.49
CA GLY A 60 -3.67 5.78 0.07
C GLY A 60 -2.94 5.41 -1.23
N ARG A 61 -1.63 5.14 -1.14
CA ARG A 61 -0.78 4.71 -2.27
C ARG A 61 -0.90 3.22 -2.62
N THR A 62 -1.55 2.42 -1.78
CA THR A 62 -1.94 1.05 -2.12
C THR A 62 -3.35 1.10 -2.66
N TRP A 63 -3.51 0.84 -3.96
CA TRP A 63 -4.78 0.93 -4.64
C TRP A 63 -4.88 -0.12 -5.75
N THR A 64 -5.94 -0.91 -5.68
CA THR A 64 -6.33 -1.84 -6.73
C THR A 64 -7.53 -1.25 -7.48
N SER A 65 -7.36 -1.06 -8.79
CA SER A 65 -8.45 -0.70 -9.69
C SER A 65 -9.23 -1.94 -10.09
N ASN A 66 -10.53 -1.94 -9.85
CA ASN A 66 -11.47 -2.98 -10.30
C ASN A 66 -12.23 -2.53 -11.56
N TYR A 67 -11.62 -1.67 -12.38
CA TYR A 67 -12.27 -1.18 -13.60
C TYR A 67 -12.60 -2.32 -14.59
N TRP A 68 -11.79 -3.40 -14.57
CA TRP A 68 -12.06 -4.62 -15.32
C TRP A 68 -12.47 -5.73 -14.34
N ASP A 69 -13.67 -6.26 -14.51
CA ASP A 69 -14.28 -7.21 -13.57
C ASP A 69 -13.41 -8.45 -13.30
N ASP A 70 -12.77 -8.96 -14.34
CA ASP A 70 -11.93 -10.17 -14.27
C ASP A 70 -10.42 -9.87 -14.19
N ALA A 71 -10.03 -8.60 -14.16
CA ALA A 71 -8.63 -8.19 -14.20
C ALA A 71 -8.34 -6.98 -13.27
N PRO A 72 -8.47 -7.17 -11.95
CA PRO A 72 -8.08 -6.13 -11.00
C PRO A 72 -6.59 -5.81 -11.14
N LEU A 73 -6.28 -4.52 -11.15
CA LEU A 73 -4.94 -4.01 -11.41
C LEU A 73 -4.47 -3.12 -10.26
N ASP A 74 -3.33 -3.47 -9.66
CA ASP A 74 -2.68 -2.61 -8.70
C ASP A 74 -2.07 -1.38 -9.39
N MET A 75 -2.60 -0.21 -9.03
CA MET A 75 -2.16 1.10 -9.49
C MET A 75 -1.10 1.71 -8.55
N GLY A 76 -0.60 0.91 -7.61
CA GLY A 76 0.29 1.33 -6.54
C GLY A 76 1.19 0.20 -6.06
N ALA A 77 1.33 0.03 -4.75
CA ALA A 77 2.13 -1.06 -4.19
C ALA A 77 1.58 -2.43 -4.64
N SER A 78 2.38 -3.20 -5.39
CA SER A 78 1.99 -4.52 -5.92
C SER A 78 2.93 -5.68 -5.51
N TRP A 79 4.09 -5.36 -4.90
CA TRP A 79 5.10 -6.33 -4.48
C TRP A 79 5.44 -6.17 -2.99
N ILE A 80 5.65 -7.30 -2.34
CA ILE A 80 6.28 -7.41 -1.03
C ILE A 80 7.74 -7.79 -1.28
N GLN A 81 8.64 -6.85 -1.02
CA GLN A 81 10.08 -7.06 -1.16
C GLN A 81 10.63 -7.77 0.08
N GLY A 82 11.27 -8.92 -0.11
CA GLY A 82 11.75 -9.77 0.98
C GLY A 82 10.60 -10.39 1.77
N SER A 83 10.30 -11.66 1.49
CA SER A 83 9.18 -12.38 2.12
C SER A 83 9.41 -12.74 3.59
N GLU A 84 10.67 -13.03 3.96
CA GLU A 84 11.04 -13.58 5.27
C GLU A 84 11.11 -12.48 6.34
N GLY A 85 10.40 -12.67 7.45
CA GLY A 85 10.36 -11.71 8.57
C GLY A 85 9.69 -10.37 8.23
N ASN A 86 8.94 -10.30 7.13
CA ASN A 86 8.28 -9.08 6.69
C ASN A 86 6.85 -9.02 7.25
N PRO A 87 6.49 -7.97 8.03
CA PRO A 87 5.16 -7.86 8.64
C PRO A 87 4.03 -7.74 7.62
N ILE A 88 4.33 -7.34 6.37
CA ILE A 88 3.33 -7.31 5.30
C ILE A 88 3.02 -8.72 4.78
N THR A 89 4.01 -9.63 4.78
CA THR A 89 3.78 -11.05 4.49
C THR A 89 2.84 -11.66 5.52
N GLU A 90 3.13 -11.47 6.81
CA GLU A 90 2.30 -11.98 7.91
C GLU A 90 0.87 -11.42 7.84
N LEU A 91 0.74 -10.13 7.52
CA LEU A 91 -0.56 -9.52 7.31
C LEU A 91 -1.32 -10.17 6.15
N ALA A 92 -0.67 -10.37 5.00
CA ALA A 92 -1.27 -10.97 3.81
C ALA A 92 -1.76 -12.40 4.09
N GLU A 93 -0.96 -13.20 4.81
CA GLU A 93 -1.34 -14.55 5.26
C GLU A 93 -2.56 -14.50 6.19
N LYS A 94 -2.57 -13.59 7.16
CA LYS A 94 -3.67 -13.41 8.11
C LYS A 94 -5.01 -13.09 7.43
N ILE A 95 -4.98 -12.31 6.35
CA ILE A 95 -6.18 -11.97 5.58
C ILE A 95 -6.42 -12.91 4.39
N ALA A 96 -5.72 -14.06 4.35
CA ALA A 96 -5.81 -15.08 3.30
C ALA A 96 -5.67 -14.51 1.88
N THR A 97 -4.83 -13.50 1.71
CA THR A 97 -4.56 -12.91 0.40
C THR A 97 -3.60 -13.79 -0.40
N PRO A 98 -3.93 -14.16 -1.65
CA PRO A 98 -3.04 -14.99 -2.46
C PRO A 98 -1.71 -14.30 -2.75
N LEU A 99 -0.62 -15.02 -2.51
CA LEU A 99 0.74 -14.59 -2.78
C LEU A 99 1.35 -15.45 -3.89
N VAL A 100 2.01 -14.81 -4.85
CA VAL A 100 2.71 -15.48 -5.95
C VAL A 100 4.18 -15.07 -5.91
N MET A 101 5.08 -16.04 -5.84
CA MET A 101 6.51 -15.76 -5.87
C MET A 101 6.92 -15.26 -7.26
N THR A 102 7.65 -14.14 -7.29
CA THR A 102 8.22 -13.60 -8.54
C THR A 102 9.58 -14.24 -8.78
N ASN A 103 9.72 -14.96 -9.91
CA ASN A 103 11.02 -15.49 -10.33
C ASN A 103 11.71 -14.52 -11.29
N TYR A 104 12.65 -13.75 -10.76
CA TYR A 104 13.47 -12.81 -11.54
C TYR A 104 14.42 -13.47 -12.53
N ASN A 105 14.71 -14.76 -12.38
CA ASN A 105 15.56 -15.52 -13.31
C ASN A 105 14.78 -16.00 -14.55
N ASN A 106 13.47 -15.75 -14.61
CA ASN A 106 12.61 -16.12 -15.74
C ASN A 106 12.21 -14.90 -16.58
N ALA A 107 13.13 -13.93 -16.72
CA ALA A 107 12.94 -12.76 -17.57
C ALA A 107 13.53 -13.03 -18.95
N ILE A 108 12.78 -12.70 -20.01
CA ILE A 108 13.26 -12.73 -21.39
C ILE A 108 13.44 -11.29 -21.83
N ALA A 109 14.65 -10.96 -22.29
CA ALA A 109 14.94 -9.65 -22.86
C ALA A 109 14.64 -9.65 -24.37
N TYR A 110 14.01 -8.58 -24.84
CA TYR A 110 13.69 -8.37 -26.25
C TYR A 110 14.37 -7.11 -26.76
N GLY A 111 14.91 -7.18 -27.97
CA GLY A 111 15.49 -6.04 -28.65
C GLY A 111 14.44 -5.07 -29.18
N VAL A 112 14.91 -3.92 -29.67
CA VAL A 112 14.04 -2.84 -30.19
C VAL A 112 13.16 -3.22 -31.39
N ARG A 113 13.43 -4.36 -32.04
CA ARG A 113 12.58 -4.89 -33.12
C ARG A 113 11.75 -6.11 -32.70
N GLY A 114 11.70 -6.42 -31.40
CA GLY A 114 10.83 -7.45 -30.83
C GLY A 114 11.37 -8.89 -30.89
N GLN A 115 12.59 -9.09 -31.38
CA GLN A 115 13.28 -10.38 -31.28
C GLN A 115 13.87 -10.61 -29.89
N PRO A 116 13.84 -11.85 -29.37
CA PRO A 116 14.53 -12.18 -28.13
C PRO A 116 16.05 -12.00 -28.30
N PHE A 117 16.74 -11.67 -27.22
CA PHE A 117 18.19 -11.62 -27.21
C PHE A 117 18.81 -12.99 -27.40
N THR A 118 19.97 -12.99 -28.06
CA THR A 118 20.82 -14.16 -28.19
C THR A 118 21.59 -14.38 -26.89
N ALA A 119 22.02 -15.62 -26.65
CA ALA A 119 22.82 -15.95 -25.46
C ALA A 119 24.08 -15.07 -25.29
N LYS A 120 24.65 -14.59 -26.41
CA LYS A 120 25.80 -13.68 -26.38
C LYS A 120 25.41 -12.27 -25.91
N GLU A 121 24.26 -11.77 -26.35
CA GLU A 121 23.74 -10.46 -25.92
C GLU A 121 23.35 -10.49 -24.44
N ASP A 122 22.74 -11.57 -23.97
CA ASP A 122 22.44 -11.77 -22.55
C ASP A 122 23.70 -11.76 -21.68
N GLN A 123 24.77 -12.45 -22.10
CA GLN A 123 26.06 -12.45 -21.40
C GLN A 123 26.69 -11.05 -21.33
N ILE A 124 26.59 -10.27 -22.42
CA ILE A 124 27.11 -8.91 -22.44
C ILE A 124 26.35 -8.02 -21.46
N ILE A 125 25.02 -8.15 -21.38
CA ILE A 125 24.19 -7.39 -20.44
C ILE A 125 24.54 -7.75 -19.01
N GLU A 126 24.65 -9.05 -18.70
CA GLU A 126 25.01 -9.50 -17.36
C GLU A 126 26.39 -8.97 -16.94
N GLN A 127 27.36 -8.93 -17.86
CA GLN A 127 28.67 -8.33 -17.62
C GLN A 127 28.59 -6.82 -17.38
N LEU A 128 27.78 -6.10 -18.16
CA LEU A 128 27.57 -4.66 -18.00
C LEU A 128 26.88 -4.33 -16.68
N GLU A 129 25.92 -5.14 -16.23
CA GLU A 129 25.28 -4.98 -14.92
C GLU A 129 26.25 -5.17 -13.76
N LYS A 130 27.09 -6.21 -13.83
CA LYS A 130 28.13 -6.49 -12.83
C LYS A 130 29.17 -5.37 -12.75
N ASN A 131 29.59 -4.84 -13.90
CA ASN A 131 30.61 -3.79 -13.97
C ASN A 131 30.03 -2.40 -13.65
N GLY A 132 28.75 -2.20 -13.95
CA GLY A 132 28.05 -0.92 -13.87
C GLY A 132 27.51 -0.55 -12.50
N LYS A 133 28.12 -0.95 -11.37
CA LYS A 133 27.75 -0.51 -9.99
C LYS A 133 26.23 -0.48 -9.66
N ARG A 134 25.36 -1.16 -10.41
CA ARG A 134 23.97 -1.36 -10.02
C ARG A 134 24.01 -2.42 -8.93
N ARG A 135 23.99 -1.97 -7.68
CA ARG A 135 23.64 -2.84 -6.55
C ARG A 135 22.15 -3.16 -6.70
N SER A 136 21.80 -4.07 -7.61
CA SER A 136 20.56 -4.82 -7.44
C SER A 136 20.68 -5.52 -6.08
N PRO A 137 19.71 -5.32 -5.17
CA PRO A 137 19.70 -6.09 -3.93
C PRO A 137 19.75 -7.58 -4.29
N PRO A 138 20.39 -8.45 -3.49
CA PRO A 138 20.32 -9.88 -3.74
C PRO A 138 18.85 -10.27 -3.86
N LEU A 139 18.52 -11.03 -4.91
CA LEU A 139 17.18 -11.52 -5.27
C LEU A 139 16.63 -12.42 -4.15
N LYS A 140 16.23 -11.81 -3.04
CA LYS A 140 15.60 -12.49 -1.91
C LYS A 140 14.10 -12.39 -2.11
N THR A 141 13.54 -13.49 -2.63
CA THR A 141 12.11 -13.87 -2.56
C THR A 141 11.14 -12.70 -2.46
N GLU A 142 10.74 -12.15 -3.62
CA GLU A 142 9.69 -11.15 -3.67
C GLU A 142 8.36 -11.80 -4.03
N MET A 143 7.32 -11.50 -3.25
CA MET A 143 5.97 -11.99 -3.50
C MET A 143 5.14 -10.88 -4.12
N ARG A 144 4.44 -11.22 -5.20
CA ARG A 144 3.41 -10.39 -5.80
C ARG A 144 2.07 -10.78 -5.19
N ILE A 145 1.27 -9.78 -4.83
CA ILE A 145 -0.11 -10.00 -4.41
C ILE A 145 -0.91 -10.36 -5.66
N ASN A 146 -1.56 -11.53 -5.67
CA ASN A 146 -2.38 -11.96 -6.80
C ASN A 146 -3.85 -11.68 -6.51
N LEU A 147 -4.33 -10.53 -6.99
CA LEU A 147 -5.71 -10.09 -6.82
C LEU A 147 -6.64 -10.59 -7.93
N CYS A 148 -6.13 -11.33 -8.93
CA CYS A 148 -6.87 -11.75 -10.13
C CYS A 148 -7.86 -12.91 -9.88
N ARG A 149 -8.74 -12.79 -8.88
CA ARG A 149 -9.95 -13.62 -8.74
C ARG A 149 -11.16 -12.80 -8.30
N PRO A 150 -12.38 -13.11 -8.79
CA PRO A 150 -13.58 -12.26 -8.61
C PRO A 150 -14.18 -12.25 -7.19
N SER A 151 -13.57 -12.91 -6.20
CA SER A 151 -14.29 -13.30 -4.98
C SER A 151 -13.73 -12.79 -3.65
N LEU A 152 -12.64 -12.01 -3.61
CA LEU A 152 -12.17 -11.41 -2.35
C LEU A 152 -12.89 -10.08 -2.06
N LYS A 153 -14.13 -10.16 -1.57
CA LYS A 153 -14.74 -9.05 -0.83
C LYS A 153 -13.95 -8.86 0.45
N MET A 154 -13.11 -7.83 0.49
CA MET A 154 -12.44 -7.40 1.72
C MET A 154 -13.51 -6.98 2.74
N TYR A 155 -13.87 -7.91 3.63
CA TYR A 155 -14.71 -7.60 4.77
C TYR A 155 -13.91 -6.75 5.75
N LEU A 156 -14.41 -5.53 5.93
CA LEU A 156 -13.93 -4.52 6.85
C LEU A 156 -14.10 -5.03 8.30
N ILE A 157 -13.05 -4.93 9.12
CA ILE A 157 -13.16 -4.84 10.58
C ILE A 157 -12.78 -3.41 10.95
#